data_AF-A0A1M5PFW8-F1
#
_entry.id   AF-A0A1M5PFW8-F1
#
_cell.length_a   1.000
_cell.length_b   1.000
_cell.length_c   1.000
_cell.angle_alpha   90.00
_cell.angle_beta   90.00
_cell.angle_gamma   90.00
#
_symmetry.space_group_name_H-M   'P 1'
#
loop_
_entity.id
_entity.type
_entity.pdbx_description
1 polymer ?
#
loop_
_entity_poly.entity_id
_entity_poly.type
_entity_poly.pdbx_seq_one_letter_code
_entity_poly.pdbx_strand_id
1 'polypeptide(L)'
;MKNNKGFTLVELIVVIGILAILIIIAVPRFNAYIGKVRGQVCDTNCRELERMYYAYLITEGLNHSDQIFEGYIIQYGKDICPENRDISYNNGQVRCSVHTNKDEHDEGEVPYL
;
A
#
# COMPACT_ATOMS: atom_id res chain seq x y z
N MET A 1 -54.03 6.85 -16.92
CA MET A 1 -53.66 7.60 -15.71
C MET A 1 -52.38 7.01 -15.16
N LYS A 2 -51.33 7.82 -15.01
CA LYS A 2 -49.97 7.36 -14.68
C LYS A 2 -49.83 7.34 -13.15
N ASN A 3 -49.66 6.16 -12.55
CA ASN A 3 -49.46 5.98 -11.12
C ASN A 3 -48.07 6.48 -10.72
N ASN A 4 -47.98 7.73 -10.27
CA ASN A 4 -46.76 8.27 -9.66
C ASN A 4 -46.80 7.94 -8.16
N LYS A 5 -46.43 6.72 -7.79
CA LYS A 5 -46.12 6.38 -6.39
C LYS A 5 -44.73 6.95 -6.08
N GLY A 6 -44.70 8.18 -5.57
CA GLY A 6 -43.46 8.79 -5.05
C GLY A 6 -43.04 8.11 -3.74
N PHE A 7 -41.72 7.98 -3.55
CA PHE A 7 -41.12 7.59 -2.28
C PHE A 7 -41.64 8.48 -1.15
N THR A 8 -41.90 7.91 0.02
CA THR A 8 -42.28 8.70 1.20
C THR A 8 -41.03 9.34 1.81
N LEU A 9 -41.16 10.55 2.38
CA LEU A 9 -40.04 11.21 3.09
C LEU A 9 -39.52 10.35 4.25
N VAL A 10 -40.41 9.61 4.91
CA VAL A 10 -40.08 8.71 6.02
C VAL A 10 -39.18 7.58 5.57
N GLU A 11 -39.47 6.97 4.42
CA GLU A 11 -38.68 5.89 3.85
C GLU A 11 -37.24 6.33 3.56
N LEU A 12 -37.07 7.55 3.04
CA LEU A 12 -35.73 8.13 2.83
C LEU A 12 -34.99 8.36 4.16
N ILE A 13 -35.68 8.86 5.20
CA ILE A 13 -35.08 9.12 6.52
C ILE A 13 -34.61 7.83 7.20
N VAL A 14 -35.38 6.74 7.07
CA VAL A 14 -34.97 5.44 7.62
C VAL A 14 -33.74 4.89 6.89
N VAL A 15 -33.69 5.00 5.56
CA VAL A 15 -32.55 4.55 4.75
C VAL A 15 -31.27 5.30 5.12
N ILE A 16 -31.30 6.63 5.20
CA ILE A 16 -30.11 7.41 5.59
C ILE A 16 -29.68 7.11 7.03
N GLY A 17 -30.62 6.82 7.94
CA GLY A 17 -30.32 6.42 9.32
C GLY A 17 -29.54 5.11 9.38
N ILE A 18 -29.95 4.09 8.61
CA ILE A 18 -29.23 2.82 8.52
C ILE A 18 -27.85 3.02 7.87
N LEU A 19 -27.77 3.81 6.78
CA LEU A 19 -26.49 4.10 6.13
C LEU A 19 -25.50 4.81 7.05
N ALA A 20 -25.96 5.75 7.89
CA ALA A 20 -25.11 6.44 8.85
C ALA A 20 -24.46 5.45 9.84
N ILE A 21 -25.23 4.51 10.37
CA ILE A 21 -24.74 3.47 11.29
C ILE A 21 -23.69 2.60 10.60
N LEU A 22 -23.94 2.20 9.34
CA LEU A 22 -22.99 1.38 8.57
C LEU A 22 -21.67 2.11 8.31
N ILE A 23 -21.73 3.40 7.93
CA ILE A 23 -20.54 4.21 7.64
C ILE A 23 -19.65 4.35 8.89
N ILE A 24 -20.26 4.58 10.06
CA ILE A 24 -19.52 4.68 11.33
C ILE A 24 -18.65 3.45 11.60
N ILE A 25 -19.15 2.26 11.28
CA ILE A 25 -18.41 1.00 11.47
C ILE A 25 -17.44 0.75 10.31
N ALA A 26 -17.83 1.11 9.08
CA ALA A 26 -17.05 0.83 7.87
C ALA A 26 -15.76 1.64 7.78
N VAL A 27 -15.80 2.95 8.04
CA VAL A 27 -14.65 3.85 7.89
C VAL A 27 -13.40 3.42 8.69
N PRO A 28 -13.47 3.16 10.01
CA PRO A 28 -12.27 2.77 10.77
C PRO A 28 -11.70 1.43 10.30
N ARG A 29 -12.56 0.47 9.95
CA ARG A 29 -12.12 -0.84 9.42
C ARG A 29 -11.41 -0.69 8.08
N PHE A 30 -11.98 0.11 7.18
CA PHE A 30 -11.41 0.35 5.86
C PHE A 30 -10.05 1.07 5.94
N ASN A 31 -9.92 2.07 6.81
CA ASN A 31 -8.65 2.78 7.01
C ASN A 31 -7.55 1.86 7.55
N ALA A 32 -7.87 1.00 8.52
CA ALA A 32 -6.92 0.02 9.04
C ALA A 32 -6.48 -0.98 7.97
N TYR A 33 -7.40 -1.45 7.14
CA TYR A 33 -7.10 -2.35 6.02
C TYR A 33 -6.18 -1.69 4.98
N ILE A 34 -6.47 -0.44 4.59
CA ILE A 34 -5.61 0.31 3.67
C ILE A 34 -4.19 0.45 4.22
N GLY A 35 -4.03 0.74 5.52
CA GLY A 35 -2.71 0.84 6.14
C GLY A 35 -1.90 -0.45 6.00
N LYS A 36 -2.54 -1.61 6.23
CA LYS A 36 -1.91 -2.93 6.03
C LYS A 36 -1.49 -3.16 4.58
N VAL A 37 -2.39 -2.90 3.63
CA VAL A 37 -2.12 -3.07 2.20
C VAL A 37 -0.96 -2.16 1.76
N ARG A 38 -0.93 -0.90 2.20
CA ARG A 38 0.18 0.01 1.91
C ARG A 38 1.52 -0.52 2.41
N GLY A 39 1.55 -1.10 3.61
CA GLY A 39 2.73 -1.75 4.16
C GLY A 39 3.21 -2.94 3.30
N GLN A 40 2.29 -3.82 2.90
CA GLN A 40 2.60 -4.98 2.05
C GLN A 40 3.10 -4.57 0.65
N VAL A 41 2.46 -3.57 0.04
CA VAL A 41 2.90 -3.01 -1.25
C VAL A 41 4.28 -2.40 -1.10
N CYS A 42 4.53 -1.63 -0.04
CA CYS A 42 5.83 -1.05 0.24
C CYS A 42 6.92 -2.13 0.35
N ASP A 43 6.66 -3.23 1.07
CA ASP A 43 7.60 -4.34 1.22
C ASP A 43 7.90 -5.02 -0.12
N THR A 44 6.86 -5.33 -0.89
CA THR A 44 6.98 -5.91 -2.23
C THR A 44 7.81 -5.01 -3.15
N ASN A 45 7.54 -3.71 -3.15
CA ASN A 45 8.27 -2.74 -3.95
C ASN A 45 9.73 -2.60 -3.48
N CYS A 46 10.00 -2.65 -2.18
CA CYS A 46 11.37 -2.62 -1.66
C CYS A 46 12.17 -3.83 -2.13
N ARG A 47 11.58 -5.03 -2.07
CA ARG A 47 12.22 -6.27 -2.56
C ARG A 47 12.48 -6.24 -4.06
N GLU A 48 11.56 -5.67 -4.83
CA GLU A 48 11.75 -5.50 -6.26
C GLU A 48 12.85 -4.49 -6.57
N LEU A 49 12.88 -3.37 -5.85
CA LEU A 49 13.94 -2.37 -5.95
C LEU A 49 15.31 -2.94 -5.59
N GLU A 50 15.38 -3.80 -4.57
CA GLU A 50 16.61 -4.50 -4.18
C GLU A 50 17.16 -5.34 -5.33
N ARG A 51 16.29 -6.12 -6.00
CA ARG A 51 16.67 -6.94 -7.15
C ARG A 51 17.15 -6.08 -8.31
N MET A 52 16.43 -5.01 -8.63
CA MET A 52 16.81 -4.10 -9.70
C MET A 52 18.14 -3.39 -9.40
N TYR A 53 18.35 -2.96 -8.15
CA TYR A 53 19.60 -2.35 -7.71
C TYR A 53 20.76 -3.34 -7.77
N TYR A 54 20.56 -4.59 -7.34
CA TYR A 54 21.57 -5.63 -7.44
C TYR A 54 21.94 -5.93 -8.90
N ALA A 55 20.95 -6.02 -9.80
CA ALA A 55 21.18 -6.18 -11.23
C ALA A 55 21.95 -4.99 -11.84
N TYR A 56 21.64 -3.76 -11.39
CA TYR A 56 22.35 -2.55 -11.79
C TYR A 56 23.84 -2.60 -11.39
N LEU A 57 24.14 -2.98 -10.13
CA LEU A 57 25.51 -3.14 -9.66
C LEU A 57 26.31 -4.15 -10.49
N ILE A 58 25.71 -5.30 -10.81
CA ILE A 58 26.36 -6.31 -11.66
C ILE A 58 26.60 -5.78 -13.08
N THR A 59 25.59 -5.14 -13.68
CA THR A 59 25.64 -4.69 -15.07
C THR A 59 26.70 -3.61 -15.28
N GLU A 60 26.81 -2.67 -14.34
CA GLU A 60 27.80 -1.59 -14.37
C GLU A 60 29.16 -1.99 -13.77
N GLY A 61 29.27 -3.19 -13.20
CA GLY A 61 30.49 -3.65 -12.52
C GLY A 61 30.83 -2.82 -11.26
N LEU A 62 29.81 -2.25 -10.61
CA LEU A 62 29.96 -1.41 -9.43
C LEU A 62 29.80 -2.24 -8.16
N ASN A 63 30.49 -1.82 -7.10
CA ASN A 63 30.20 -2.29 -5.74
C ASN A 63 29.23 -1.32 -5.07
N HIS A 64 28.40 -1.84 -4.17
CA HIS A 64 27.52 -0.99 -3.38
C HIS A 64 28.31 0.08 -2.61
N SER A 65 27.81 1.30 -2.65
CA SER A 65 28.14 2.39 -1.72
C SER A 65 26.91 3.23 -1.48
N ASP A 66 26.85 3.93 -0.35
CA ASP A 66 25.72 4.79 0.00
C ASP A 66 25.46 5.84 -1.09
N GLN A 67 26.52 6.45 -1.64
CA GLN A 67 26.40 7.45 -2.70
C GLN A 67 25.80 6.88 -4.00
N ILE A 68 26.17 5.65 -4.37
CA ILE A 68 25.62 4.99 -5.56
C ILE A 68 24.14 4.67 -5.33
N PHE A 69 23.79 4.18 -4.13
CA PHE A 69 22.40 3.88 -3.81
C PHE A 69 21.52 5.14 -3.75
N GLU A 70 22.00 6.22 -3.15
CA GLU A 70 21.32 7.52 -3.13
C GLU A 70 21.03 8.02 -4.55
N GLY A 71 22.03 8.00 -5.44
CA GLY A 71 21.85 8.36 -6.84
C GLY A 71 20.83 7.49 -7.56
N TYR A 72 20.87 6.18 -7.30
CA TYR A 72 19.93 5.22 -7.88
C TYR A 72 18.48 5.48 -7.41
N ILE A 73 18.27 5.74 -6.11
CA ILE A 73 16.96 6.07 -5.54
C ILE A 73 16.42 7.40 -6.10
N ILE A 74 17.27 8.41 -6.28
CA ILE A 74 16.84 9.70 -6.87
C ILE A 74 16.31 9.48 -8.30
N GLN A 75 16.93 8.57 -9.05
CA GLN A 75 16.57 8.31 -10.44
C GLN A 75 15.39 7.35 -10.61
N TYR A 76 15.32 6.29 -9.79
CA TYR A 76 14.40 5.16 -9.97
C TYR A 76 13.51 4.87 -8.76
N GLY A 77 13.79 5.46 -7.60
CA GLY A 77 13.11 5.17 -6.33
C GLY A 77 11.83 5.96 -6.08
N LYS A 78 11.30 6.66 -7.09
CA LYS A 78 10.02 7.38 -6.97
C LYS A 78 8.86 6.38 -6.86
N ASP A 79 7.90 6.68 -5.99
CA ASP A 79 6.67 5.91 -5.80
C ASP A 79 6.84 4.46 -5.24
N ILE A 80 8.02 4.13 -4.68
CA ILE A 80 8.28 2.84 -4.03
C ILE A 80 7.42 2.70 -2.76
N CYS A 81 7.35 3.75 -1.95
CA CYS A 81 6.55 3.77 -0.74
C CYS A 81 5.24 4.54 -0.98
N PRO A 82 4.06 3.93 -0.76
CA PRO A 82 2.77 4.61 -0.88
C PRO A 82 2.58 5.79 0.09
N GLU A 83 3.40 5.86 1.14
CA GLU A 83 3.39 6.92 2.14
C GLU A 83 4.59 7.88 2.00
N ASN A 84 5.35 7.79 0.90
CA ASN A 84 6.52 8.62 0.61
C ASN A 84 7.53 8.64 1.77
N ARG A 85 7.83 7.46 2.29
CA ARG A 85 8.78 7.28 3.40
C ARG A 85 10.16 6.96 2.87
N ASP A 86 11.16 7.32 3.66
CA ASP A 86 12.56 7.14 3.29
C ASP A 86 12.90 5.65 3.14
N ILE A 87 13.66 5.37 2.08
CA ILE A 87 14.17 4.06 1.71
C ILE A 87 15.67 4.05 1.95
N SER A 88 16.16 2.98 2.57
CA SER A 88 17.57 2.80 2.92
C SER A 88 18.08 1.46 2.41
N TYR A 89 19.39 1.36 2.19
CA TYR A 89 20.04 0.09 1.91
C TYR A 89 20.90 -0.31 3.10
N ASN A 90 20.61 -1.45 3.73
CA ASN A 90 21.31 -1.91 4.91
C ASN A 90 21.54 -3.43 4.83
N ASN A 91 22.78 -3.86 5.06
CA ASN A 91 23.16 -5.28 5.10
C ASN A 91 22.70 -6.09 3.86
N GLY A 92 22.79 -5.49 2.67
CA GLY A 92 22.40 -6.15 1.43
C GLY A 92 20.91 -6.00 1.07
N GLN A 93 20.11 -5.36 1.92
CA GLN A 93 18.66 -5.29 1.76
C GLN A 93 18.14 -3.86 1.64
N VAL A 94 17.15 -3.65 0.78
CA VAL A 94 16.41 -2.38 0.71
C VAL A 94 15.30 -2.38 1.75
N ARG A 95 15.28 -1.37 2.62
CA ARG A 95 14.31 -1.25 3.73
C ARG A 95 13.66 0.11 3.76
N CYS A 96 12.34 0.10 3.94
CA CYS A 96 11.57 1.29 4.31
C CYS A 96 11.72 1.59 5.80
N SER A 97 11.84 2.88 6.14
CA SER A 97 11.99 3.38 7.52
C SER A 97 10.83 3.02 8.46
N VAL A 98 9.62 2.82 7.94
CA VAL A 98 8.41 2.58 8.76
C VAL A 98 7.68 1.27 8.46
N HIS A 99 7.84 0.73 7.24
CA HIS A 99 7.23 -0.53 6.84
C HIS A 99 8.31 -1.60 6.87
N THR A 100 8.56 -2.16 8.05
CA THR A 100 9.48 -3.29 8.21
C THR A 100 8.67 -4.57 8.31
N ASN A 101 9.05 -5.55 7.51
CA ASN A 101 8.49 -6.89 7.54
C ASN A 101 8.67 -7.48 8.95
N LYS A 102 7.60 -7.51 9.74
CA LYS A 102 7.44 -8.54 10.76
C LYS A 102 6.85 -9.69 9.99
N ASP A 103 7.68 -10.65 9.63
CA ASP A 103 7.25 -11.93 9.09
C ASP A 103 6.30 -12.58 10.12
N GLU A 104 5.02 -12.28 10.03
CA GLU A 104 3.97 -13.26 10.24
C GLU A 104 3.52 -13.62 8.83
N HIS A 105 3.80 -14.87 8.45
CA HIS A 105 3.10 -15.57 7.37
C HIS A 105 1.60 -15.37 7.56
N ASP A 106 1.05 -14.34 6.93
CA ASP A 106 -0.35 -14.31 6.55
C ASP A 106 -0.33 -14.47 5.04
N GLU A 107 -0.24 -15.75 4.63
CA GLU A 107 -0.64 -16.19 3.31
C GLU A 107 -2.10 -15.75 3.15
N GLY A 108 -2.28 -14.49 2.74
CA GLY A 108 -3.52 -14.02 2.17
C GLY A 108 -3.72 -14.80 0.89
N GLU A 109 -4.33 -15.98 1.02
CA GLU A 109 -4.92 -16.74 -0.07
C GLU A 109 -5.60 -15.74 -0.99
N VAL A 110 -5.02 -15.54 -2.16
CA VAL A 110 -5.68 -14.94 -3.30
C VAL A 110 -6.89 -15.83 -3.60
N PRO A 111 -8.13 -15.35 -3.43
CA PRO A 111 -9.30 -16.12 -3.80
C PRO A 111 -9.35 -16.19 -5.34
N TYR A 112 -9.07 -17.36 -5.90
CA TYR A 112 -9.34 -17.62 -7.31
C TYR A 112 -10.87 -17.65 -7.50
N LEU A 113 -11.38 -16.73 -8.34
CA LEU A 113 -12.74 -16.82 -8.91
C LEU A 113 -12.82 -17.94 -9.94
#